data_AF-F9DNM8-F1
#
_entry.id   AF-F9DNM8-F1
#
_cell.length_a   1.000
_cell.length_b   1.000
_cell.length_c   1.000
_cell.angle_alpha   90.00
_cell.angle_beta   90.00
_cell.angle_gamma   90.00
#
_symmetry.space_group_name_H-M   'P 1'
#
loop_
_entity.id
_entity.type
_entity.pdbx_description
1 polymer ?
#
loop_
_entity_poly.entity_id
_entity_poly.type
_entity_poly.pdbx_seq_one_letter_code
_entity_poly.pdbx_strand_id
1 'polypeptide(L)'
;MDYLEKNPGCTMCFHSAEIVKAPKKSTGMKIKPYRRDQVSPMEDIIIGGGGFCPTASLVYPKAVIEDSPDFFRTSHVGDYPLQLLLSSSGYAFYINECMSVYRIGVKGSWTTSLNSSTNLKEKMIEVNKGDIQILTAFNHYTNFKYNDSIEQVIYEKTYAISIGSRMVNEPKNHQYEEYVKSLSIKRKTKLIAYNSFPKSYGMLAKMKNYLLNIKLFN
;
A
#
# COMPACT_ATOMS: atom_id res chain seq x y z
N MET A 1 0.09 -20.94 -11.84
CA MET A 1 0.07 -20.92 -13.32
C MET A 1 -1.29 -21.39 -13.81
N ASP A 2 -1.73 -22.58 -13.41
CA ASP A 2 -3.02 -23.18 -13.80
C ASP A 2 -4.23 -22.25 -13.68
N TYR A 3 -4.31 -21.40 -12.65
CA TYR A 3 -5.45 -20.50 -12.47
C TYR A 3 -5.54 -19.46 -13.60
N LEU A 4 -4.43 -18.82 -13.99
CA LEU A 4 -4.42 -17.83 -15.07
C LEU A 4 -4.79 -18.48 -16.41
N GLU A 5 -4.24 -19.66 -16.69
CA GLU A 5 -4.49 -20.38 -17.94
C GLU A 5 -5.95 -20.84 -18.06
N LYS A 6 -6.56 -21.27 -16.95
CA LYS A 6 -7.96 -21.72 -16.91
C LYS A 6 -8.97 -20.56 -16.84
N ASN A 7 -8.52 -19.35 -16.53
CA ASN A 7 -9.38 -18.19 -16.34
C ASN A 7 -8.88 -16.99 -17.15
N PRO A 8 -9.26 -16.87 -18.44
CA PRO A 8 -8.77 -15.80 -19.33
C PRO A 8 -9.08 -14.37 -18.87
N GLY A 9 -10.08 -14.17 -18.01
CA GLY A 9 -10.37 -12.87 -17.41
C GLY A 9 -9.43 -12.50 -16.24
N CYS A 10 -8.66 -13.45 -15.73
CA CYS A 10 -7.68 -13.21 -14.68
C CYS A 10 -6.39 -12.70 -15.31
N THR A 11 -5.99 -11.49 -14.93
CA THR A 11 -4.83 -10.79 -15.48
C THR A 11 -3.71 -10.64 -14.47
N MET A 12 -3.95 -11.04 -13.22
CA MET A 12 -2.93 -11.11 -12.17
C MET A 12 -3.25 -12.21 -11.18
N CYS A 13 -2.25 -13.03 -10.83
CA CYS A 13 -2.27 -13.86 -9.64
C CYS A 13 -1.19 -13.38 -8.68
N PHE A 14 -1.45 -13.45 -7.38
CA PHE A 14 -0.48 -13.16 -6.34
C PHE A 14 -0.74 -13.99 -5.09
N HIS A 15 0.26 -14.12 -4.23
CA HIS A 15 0.18 -15.01 -3.08
C HIS A 15 0.86 -14.40 -1.84
N SER A 16 0.71 -15.03 -0.69
CA SER A 16 1.36 -14.55 0.54
C SER A 16 2.88 -14.68 0.45
N ALA A 17 3.61 -13.78 1.11
CA ALA A 17 5.05 -13.87 1.25
C ALA A 17 5.48 -13.75 2.71
N GLU A 18 6.47 -14.55 3.13
CA GLU A 18 7.11 -14.41 4.44
C GLU A 18 8.04 -13.21 4.44
N ILE A 19 8.01 -12.40 5.51
CA ILE A 19 8.95 -11.29 5.67
C ILE A 19 10.19 -11.80 6.41
N VAL A 20 11.35 -11.70 5.74
CA VAL A 20 12.65 -12.08 6.31
C VAL A 20 13.57 -10.88 6.38
N LYS A 21 14.22 -10.67 7.53
CA LYS A 21 15.26 -9.65 7.69
C LYS A 21 16.61 -10.23 7.24
N ALA A 22 17.30 -9.54 6.35
CA ALA A 22 18.66 -9.93 5.95
C ALA A 22 19.59 -9.98 7.19
N PRO A 23 20.51 -10.97 7.29
CA PRO A 23 20.90 -11.94 6.25
C PRO A 23 20.05 -13.22 6.15
N LYS A 24 19.14 -13.55 7.09
CA LYS A 24 18.18 -14.69 6.99
C LYS A 24 17.28 -14.87 8.24
N LYS A 25 17.06 -13.83 9.03
CA LYS A 25 16.25 -13.94 10.25
C LYS A 25 14.77 -13.82 9.90
N SER A 26 14.02 -14.91 10.05
CA SER A 26 12.56 -14.85 9.97
C SER A 26 12.03 -13.82 10.97
N THR A 27 11.04 -13.03 10.54
CA THR A 27 10.37 -12.07 11.41
C THR A 27 9.10 -12.63 12.04
N GLY A 28 8.66 -13.83 11.61
CA GLY A 28 7.33 -14.37 11.93
C GLY A 28 6.17 -13.63 11.24
N MET A 29 6.44 -12.55 10.50
CA MET A 29 5.42 -11.76 9.81
C MET A 29 5.26 -12.22 8.35
N LYS A 30 4.07 -12.03 7.80
CA LYS A 30 3.74 -12.30 6.40
C LYS A 30 3.01 -11.12 5.78
N ILE A 31 3.29 -10.86 4.51
CA ILE A 31 2.37 -10.07 3.69
C ILE A 31 1.24 -11.04 3.29
N LYS A 32 0.07 -10.85 3.89
CA LYS A 32 -1.07 -11.77 3.79
C LYS A 32 -2.38 -10.96 3.79
N PRO A 33 -2.79 -10.40 2.62
CA PRO A 33 -3.95 -9.53 2.55
C PRO A 33 -5.26 -10.25 2.86
N TYR A 34 -5.36 -11.55 2.54
CA TYR A 34 -6.58 -12.33 2.75
C TYR A 34 -6.34 -13.66 3.48
N ARG A 35 -7.43 -14.23 4.01
CA ARG A 35 -7.42 -15.49 4.79
C ARG A 35 -7.80 -16.72 3.97
N ARG A 36 -8.21 -16.52 2.72
CA ARG A 36 -8.66 -17.56 1.77
C ARG A 36 -8.35 -17.11 0.36
N ASP A 37 -8.36 -18.06 -0.56
CA ASP A 37 -8.28 -17.78 -1.99
C ASP A 37 -9.49 -16.96 -2.41
N GLN A 38 -9.27 -15.88 -3.13
CA GLN A 38 -10.36 -15.02 -3.60
C GLN A 38 -9.90 -14.07 -4.69
N VAL A 39 -10.88 -13.56 -5.45
CA VAL A 39 -10.68 -12.37 -6.27
C VAL A 39 -10.45 -11.18 -5.33
N SER A 40 -9.37 -10.44 -5.57
CA SER A 40 -9.03 -9.22 -4.87
C SER A 40 -9.87 -8.07 -5.44
N PRO A 41 -10.71 -7.40 -4.64
CA PRO A 41 -11.36 -6.17 -5.06
C PRO A 41 -10.33 -5.13 -5.49
N MET A 42 -10.67 -4.32 -6.49
CA MET A 42 -9.77 -3.28 -7.00
C MET A 42 -9.51 -2.21 -5.91
N GLU A 43 -10.51 -1.96 -5.09
CA GLU A 43 -10.49 -1.00 -3.99
C GLU A 43 -9.41 -1.36 -2.96
N ASP A 44 -9.24 -2.65 -2.67
CA ASP A 44 -8.21 -3.12 -1.74
C ASP A 44 -6.79 -2.88 -2.31
N ILE A 45 -6.61 -3.00 -3.63
CA ILE A 45 -5.34 -2.77 -4.31
C ILE A 45 -5.01 -1.28 -4.34
N ILE A 46 -6.01 -0.43 -4.63
CA ILE A 46 -5.90 1.03 -4.57
C ILE A 46 -5.55 1.50 -3.15
N ILE A 47 -6.27 1.01 -2.14
CA ILE A 47 -6.04 1.41 -0.75
C ILE A 47 -4.72 0.83 -0.20
N GLY A 48 -4.38 -0.39 -0.60
CA GLY A 48 -3.19 -1.10 -0.13
C GLY A 48 -1.87 -0.56 -0.69
N GLY A 49 -1.90 0.12 -1.84
CA GLY A 49 -0.71 0.70 -2.47
C GLY A 49 0.28 -0.34 -3.00
N GLY A 50 1.47 0.11 -3.40
CA GLY A 50 2.51 -0.78 -3.96
C GLY A 50 3.00 -1.89 -3.03
N GLY A 51 2.75 -1.80 -1.72
CA GLY A 51 3.07 -2.83 -0.74
C GLY A 51 1.98 -3.89 -0.53
N PHE A 52 0.84 -3.78 -1.21
CA PHE A 52 -0.30 -4.69 -1.05
C PHE A 52 0.04 -6.10 -1.53
N CYS A 53 0.52 -6.21 -2.77
CA CYS A 53 1.05 -7.46 -3.31
C CYS A 53 2.55 -7.56 -3.04
N PRO A 54 3.06 -8.70 -2.55
CA PRO A 54 4.49 -8.98 -2.61
C PRO A 54 4.92 -9.03 -4.09
N THR A 55 5.83 -8.16 -4.53
CA THR A 55 6.26 -8.11 -5.94
C THR A 55 6.71 -9.47 -6.47
N ALA A 56 7.49 -10.21 -5.68
CA ALA A 56 7.98 -11.54 -6.04
C ALA A 56 6.89 -12.63 -6.08
N SER A 57 5.64 -12.30 -5.73
CA SER A 57 4.50 -13.21 -5.83
C SER A 57 3.65 -12.97 -7.08
N LEU A 58 3.88 -11.86 -7.80
CA LEU A 58 3.08 -11.49 -8.95
C LEU A 58 3.36 -12.41 -10.13
N VAL A 59 2.30 -12.98 -10.71
CA VAL A 59 2.32 -13.71 -11.97
C VAL A 59 1.21 -13.13 -12.85
N TYR A 60 1.52 -12.80 -14.09
CA TYR A 60 0.58 -12.15 -15.01
C TYR A 60 0.95 -12.42 -16.47
N PRO A 61 -0.02 -12.34 -17.41
CA PRO A 61 0.26 -12.48 -18.83
C PRO A 61 1.06 -11.28 -19.34
N LYS A 62 2.14 -11.55 -20.09
CA LYS A 62 3.02 -10.51 -20.65
C LYS A 62 2.25 -9.50 -21.52
N ALA A 63 1.26 -9.97 -22.28
CA ALA A 63 0.46 -9.13 -23.18
C ALA A 63 -0.20 -7.92 -22.48
N VAL A 64 -0.51 -8.03 -21.17
CA VAL A 64 -1.13 -6.92 -20.41
C VAL A 64 -0.19 -5.73 -20.25
N ILE A 65 1.13 -5.95 -20.28
CA ILE A 65 2.14 -4.89 -20.12
C ILE A 65 2.83 -4.50 -21.44
N GLU A 66 2.56 -5.17 -22.56
CA GLU A 66 3.24 -4.89 -23.84
C GLU A 66 2.93 -3.49 -24.38
N ASP A 67 1.69 -3.02 -24.21
CA ASP A 67 1.28 -1.65 -24.51
C ASP A 67 0.88 -0.90 -23.23
N SER A 68 1.82 -0.84 -22.28
CA SER A 68 1.57 -0.25 -20.97
C SER A 68 1.28 1.26 -21.09
N PRO A 69 0.18 1.80 -20.53
CA PRO A 69 -0.17 3.22 -20.62
C PRO A 69 0.84 4.16 -19.95
N ASP A 70 0.76 5.45 -20.28
CA ASP A 70 1.71 6.47 -19.80
C ASP A 70 1.82 6.56 -18.28
N PHE A 71 0.71 6.37 -17.55
CA PHE A 71 0.74 6.38 -16.09
C PHE A 71 1.70 5.31 -15.54
N PHE A 72 1.80 4.16 -16.19
CA PHE A 72 2.73 3.10 -15.80
C PHE A 72 4.17 3.45 -16.18
N ARG A 73 4.40 3.90 -17.42
CA ARG A 73 5.75 4.19 -17.95
C ARG A 73 6.47 5.33 -17.23
N THR A 74 5.74 6.32 -16.74
CA THR A 74 6.29 7.54 -16.13
C THR A 74 6.28 7.52 -14.60
N SER A 75 5.87 6.42 -13.99
CA SER A 75 5.74 6.28 -12.54
C SER A 75 7.08 6.32 -11.81
N HIS A 76 7.08 6.92 -10.61
CA HIS A 76 8.26 6.98 -9.73
C HIS A 76 8.64 5.63 -9.08
N VAL A 77 7.74 4.63 -9.14
CA VAL A 77 7.92 3.26 -8.67
C VAL A 77 7.30 2.28 -9.66
N GLY A 78 7.76 1.02 -9.66
CA GLY A 78 7.22 -0.02 -10.54
C GLY A 78 6.02 -0.79 -9.97
N ASP A 79 6.04 -1.09 -8.67
CA ASP A 79 5.10 -2.07 -8.08
C ASP A 79 3.65 -1.59 -8.06
N TYR A 80 3.41 -0.35 -7.67
CA TYR A 80 2.05 0.19 -7.53
C TYR A 80 1.32 0.34 -8.87
N PRO A 81 1.88 1.02 -9.89
CA PRO A 81 1.19 1.15 -11.17
C PRO A 81 1.05 -0.20 -11.88
N LEU A 82 1.97 -1.15 -11.66
CA LEU A 82 1.84 -2.53 -12.16
C LEU A 82 0.59 -3.20 -11.59
N GLN A 83 0.43 -3.16 -10.26
CA GLN A 83 -0.72 -3.74 -9.59
C GLN A 83 -2.04 -3.12 -10.08
N LEU A 84 -2.07 -1.80 -10.27
CA LEU A 84 -3.25 -1.10 -10.79
C LEU A 84 -3.57 -1.52 -12.23
N LEU A 85 -2.57 -1.47 -13.12
CA LEU A 85 -2.73 -1.84 -14.54
C LEU A 85 -3.27 -3.26 -14.66
N LEU A 86 -2.55 -4.23 -14.11
CA LEU A 86 -2.89 -5.64 -14.24
C LEU A 86 -4.29 -5.93 -13.70
N SER A 87 -4.64 -5.37 -12.54
CA SER A 87 -5.96 -5.61 -11.91
C SER A 87 -7.10 -4.94 -12.66
N SER A 88 -6.84 -3.80 -13.30
CA SER A 88 -7.85 -3.05 -14.06
C SER A 88 -8.14 -3.65 -15.45
N SER A 89 -7.15 -4.33 -16.06
CA SER A 89 -7.31 -5.00 -17.36
C SER A 89 -8.15 -6.28 -17.31
N GLY A 90 -8.50 -6.75 -16.10
CA GLY A 90 -9.27 -7.97 -15.87
C GLY A 90 -9.63 -8.06 -14.40
N TYR A 91 -9.14 -9.10 -13.72
CA TYR A 91 -9.19 -9.17 -12.27
C TYR A 91 -7.94 -9.84 -11.69
N ALA A 92 -7.71 -9.56 -10.41
CA ALA A 92 -6.61 -10.11 -9.63
C ALA A 92 -7.10 -11.25 -8.73
N PHE A 93 -6.42 -12.39 -8.76
CA PHE A 93 -6.72 -13.53 -7.89
C PHE A 93 -5.62 -13.73 -6.85
N TYR A 94 -6.03 -13.83 -5.59
CA TYR A 94 -5.15 -14.10 -4.48
C TYR A 94 -5.16 -15.59 -4.11
N ILE A 95 -3.97 -16.15 -3.91
CA ILE A 95 -3.74 -17.51 -3.42
C ILE A 95 -3.26 -17.41 -1.96
N ASN A 96 -4.00 -18.03 -1.04
CA ASN A 96 -3.76 -18.04 0.40
C ASN A 96 -2.66 -19.03 0.82
N GLU A 97 -1.61 -19.11 0.01
CA GLU A 97 -0.44 -19.92 0.25
C GLU A 97 0.79 -19.02 0.34
N CYS A 98 1.75 -19.41 1.18
CA CYS A 98 3.00 -18.68 1.34
C CYS A 98 4.08 -19.33 0.48
N MET A 99 4.31 -18.79 -0.73
CA MET A 99 5.18 -19.42 -1.73
C MET A 99 6.46 -18.61 -2.03
N SER A 100 6.66 -17.45 -1.39
CA SER A 100 7.87 -16.64 -1.57
C SER A 100 8.28 -15.89 -0.29
N VAL A 101 9.47 -15.28 -0.34
CA VAL A 101 10.05 -14.52 0.74
C VAL A 101 10.26 -13.07 0.30
N TYR A 102 9.70 -12.13 1.06
CA TYR A 102 9.96 -10.71 0.95
C TYR A 102 11.10 -10.31 1.89
N ARG A 103 12.24 -9.88 1.33
CA ARG A 103 13.44 -9.55 2.11
C ARG A 103 13.48 -8.06 2.46
N ILE A 104 13.62 -7.76 3.74
CA ILE A 104 13.83 -6.39 4.25
C ILE A 104 15.25 -6.18 4.76
N GLY A 105 15.72 -4.93 4.72
CA GLY A 105 17.05 -4.56 5.24
C GLY A 105 18.21 -4.99 4.34
N VAL A 106 17.94 -5.31 3.07
CA VAL A 106 18.98 -5.58 2.07
C VAL A 106 19.63 -4.25 1.66
N LYS A 107 20.95 -4.20 1.55
CA LYS A 107 21.67 -3.01 1.05
C LYS A 107 21.15 -2.67 -0.36
N GLY A 108 20.79 -1.41 -0.60
CA GLY A 108 20.21 -0.95 -1.86
C GLY A 108 18.70 -1.19 -2.02
N SER A 109 18.02 -1.87 -1.08
CA SER A 109 16.55 -1.97 -1.11
C SER A 109 15.88 -0.63 -0.86
N TRP A 110 14.64 -0.48 -1.35
CA TRP A 110 13.80 0.68 -1.11
C TRP A 110 13.73 1.08 0.37
N THR A 111 13.50 0.11 1.25
CA THR A 111 13.41 0.32 2.71
C THR A 111 14.72 0.80 3.31
N THR A 112 15.86 0.25 2.87
CA THR A 112 17.18 0.71 3.32
C THR A 112 17.48 2.11 2.79
N SER A 113 17.15 2.38 1.53
CA SER A 113 17.32 3.69 0.89
C SER A 113 16.45 4.79 1.52
N LEU A 114 15.26 4.44 2.02
CA LEU A 114 14.45 5.31 2.86
C LEU A 114 15.16 5.52 4.21
N ASN A 115 15.43 4.46 4.96
CA ASN A 115 15.96 4.55 6.33
C ASN A 115 17.38 5.14 6.43
N SER A 116 18.17 5.09 5.36
CA SER A 116 19.52 5.64 5.32
C SER A 116 19.56 7.12 4.90
N SER A 117 18.43 7.73 4.54
CA SER A 117 18.43 9.14 4.13
C SER A 117 18.46 10.06 5.36
N THR A 118 19.30 11.09 5.30
CA THR A 118 19.32 12.18 6.29
C THR A 118 18.01 12.98 6.29
N ASN A 119 17.20 12.86 5.23
CA ASN A 119 15.92 13.56 5.07
C ASN A 119 14.76 12.61 4.74
N LEU A 120 14.49 11.69 5.67
CA LEU A 120 13.36 10.75 5.61
C LEU A 120 12.02 11.42 5.31
N LYS A 121 11.78 12.61 5.87
CA LYS A 121 10.52 13.34 5.71
C LYS A 121 10.29 13.79 4.27
N GLU A 122 11.29 14.44 3.67
CA GLU A 122 11.23 14.89 2.28
C GLU A 122 10.99 13.71 1.34
N LYS A 123 11.69 12.59 1.55
CA LYS A 123 11.49 11.41 0.71
C LYS A 123 10.09 10.82 0.83
N MET A 124 9.50 10.81 2.03
CA MET A 124 8.11 10.39 2.22
C MET A 124 7.11 11.36 1.58
N ILE A 125 7.41 12.67 1.55
CA ILE A 125 6.61 13.66 0.83
C ILE A 125 6.65 13.38 -0.67
N GLU A 126 7.83 13.15 -1.24
CA GLU A 126 8.00 12.87 -2.67
C GLU A 126 7.33 11.55 -3.08
N VAL A 127 7.42 10.50 -2.25
CA VAL A 127 6.68 9.26 -2.48
C VAL A 127 5.16 9.50 -2.50
N ASN A 128 4.63 10.24 -1.53
CA ASN A 128 3.20 10.55 -1.51
C ASN A 128 2.76 11.38 -2.72
N LYS A 129 3.58 12.36 -3.16
CA LYS A 129 3.32 13.13 -4.38
C LYS A 129 3.32 12.24 -5.63
N GLY A 130 4.32 11.36 -5.74
CA GLY A 130 4.42 10.40 -6.83
C GLY A 130 3.22 9.44 -6.86
N ASP A 131 2.80 8.95 -5.71
CA ASP A 131 1.60 8.10 -5.61
C ASP A 131 0.31 8.85 -5.99
N ILE A 132 0.18 10.13 -5.63
CA ILE A 132 -0.95 10.97 -6.08
C ILE A 132 -0.95 11.10 -7.61
N GLN A 133 0.21 11.35 -8.23
CA GLN A 133 0.32 11.43 -9.70
C GLN A 133 -0.10 10.13 -10.38
N ILE A 134 0.35 8.98 -9.86
CA ILE A 134 -0.05 7.65 -10.34
C ILE A 134 -1.57 7.51 -10.28
N LEU A 135 -2.15 7.83 -9.12
CA LEU A 135 -3.57 7.65 -8.86
C LEU A 135 -4.45 8.56 -9.71
N THR A 136 -4.08 9.84 -9.85
CA THR A 136 -4.80 10.78 -10.73
C THR A 136 -4.76 10.30 -12.18
N ALA A 137 -3.59 9.93 -12.70
CA ALA A 137 -3.45 9.45 -14.07
C ALA A 137 -4.20 8.13 -14.30
N PHE A 138 -4.16 7.21 -13.33
CA PHE A 138 -4.93 5.97 -13.36
C PHE A 138 -6.45 6.20 -13.31
N ASN A 139 -6.92 7.18 -12.53
CA ASN A 139 -8.34 7.54 -12.48
C ASN A 139 -8.84 8.00 -13.86
N HIS A 140 -8.07 8.87 -14.52
CA HIS A 140 -8.35 9.29 -15.90
C HIS A 140 -8.31 8.11 -16.88
N TYR A 141 -7.28 7.26 -16.81
CA TYR A 141 -7.15 6.07 -17.67
C TYR A 141 -8.36 5.13 -17.56
N THR A 142 -8.92 5.00 -16.36
CA THR A 142 -10.09 4.14 -16.10
C THR A 142 -11.43 4.86 -16.25
N ASN A 143 -11.45 6.06 -16.84
CA ASN A 143 -12.65 6.88 -16.99
C ASN A 143 -13.42 7.06 -15.68
N PHE A 144 -12.69 7.30 -14.59
CA PHE A 144 -13.24 7.54 -13.25
C PHE A 144 -14.02 6.38 -12.63
N LYS A 145 -13.85 5.15 -13.15
CA LYS A 145 -14.53 3.95 -12.63
C LYS A 145 -14.27 3.69 -11.13
N TYR A 146 -13.11 4.09 -10.62
CA TYR A 146 -12.69 3.84 -9.24
C TYR A 146 -12.54 5.13 -8.41
N ASN A 147 -13.24 6.20 -8.82
CA ASN A 147 -13.03 7.55 -8.32
C ASN A 147 -13.08 7.64 -6.80
N ASP A 148 -14.08 7.05 -6.15
CA ASP A 148 -14.28 7.18 -4.71
C ASP A 148 -13.09 6.63 -3.89
N SER A 149 -12.59 5.45 -4.28
CA SER A 149 -11.43 4.83 -3.61
C SER A 149 -10.14 5.61 -3.89
N ILE A 150 -10.00 6.15 -5.11
CA ILE A 150 -8.84 6.94 -5.49
C ILE A 150 -8.81 8.29 -4.75
N GLU A 151 -9.92 9.02 -4.72
CA GLU A 151 -10.05 10.29 -4.01
C GLU A 151 -9.79 10.12 -2.51
N GLN A 152 -10.26 9.00 -1.91
CA GLN A 152 -9.95 8.68 -0.53
C GLN A 152 -8.43 8.56 -0.31
N VAL A 153 -7.72 7.82 -1.17
CA VAL A 153 -6.27 7.61 -1.01
C VAL A 153 -5.48 8.89 -1.33
N ILE A 154 -5.89 9.67 -2.34
CA ILE A 154 -5.29 10.98 -2.65
C ILE A 154 -5.43 11.91 -1.45
N TYR A 155 -6.60 11.93 -0.82
CA TYR A 155 -6.84 12.72 0.39
C TYR A 155 -5.91 12.30 1.54
N GLU A 156 -5.82 11.01 1.83
CA GLU A 156 -4.93 10.47 2.89
C GLU A 156 -3.45 10.84 2.64
N LYS A 157 -3.00 10.77 1.39
CA LYS A 157 -1.63 11.15 0.99
C LYS A 157 -1.39 12.65 1.05
N THR A 158 -2.33 13.46 0.59
CA THR A 158 -2.28 14.93 0.69
C THR A 158 -2.21 15.37 2.15
N TYR A 159 -2.97 14.71 3.03
CA TYR A 159 -2.89 14.92 4.45
C TYR A 159 -1.54 14.50 5.05
N ALA A 160 -0.99 13.34 4.65
CA ALA A 160 0.35 12.93 5.09
C ALA A 160 1.43 13.94 4.66
N ILE A 161 1.32 14.51 3.46
CA ILE A 161 2.20 15.59 2.97
C ILE A 161 2.03 16.86 3.81
N SER A 162 0.80 17.27 4.15
CA SER A 162 0.56 18.49 4.93
C SER A 162 1.14 18.39 6.34
N ILE A 163 0.97 17.25 7.01
CA ILE A 163 1.59 16.96 8.31
C ILE A 163 3.11 16.86 8.21
N GLY A 164 3.63 16.20 7.16
CA GLY A 164 5.07 16.09 6.91
C GLY A 164 5.74 17.44 6.62
N SER A 165 5.01 18.34 5.95
CA SER A 165 5.45 19.68 5.55
C SER A 165 5.29 20.76 6.63
N ARG A 166 4.47 20.52 7.67
CA ARG A 166 4.14 21.53 8.70
C ARG A 166 4.26 21.01 10.14
N MET A 167 5.42 21.26 10.76
CA MET A 167 5.42 22.19 11.90
C MET A 167 5.54 23.61 11.33
N VAL A 168 4.42 24.18 10.84
CA VAL A 168 4.05 25.62 10.85
C VAL A 168 2.58 25.70 10.40
N ASN A 169 1.67 25.89 11.36
CA ASN A 169 0.34 26.52 11.26
C ASN A 169 -0.64 26.12 10.12
N GLU A 170 -1.56 25.18 10.44
CA GLU A 170 -3.01 25.04 10.13
C GLU A 170 -3.65 25.53 8.79
N PRO A 171 -4.83 24.99 8.33
CA PRO A 171 -6.14 25.20 8.99
C PRO A 171 -7.17 24.05 8.97
N LYS A 172 -8.13 24.15 9.91
CA LYS A 172 -9.45 23.50 9.92
C LYS A 172 -10.16 23.59 8.55
N ASN A 173 -10.40 22.45 7.92
CA ASN A 173 -11.16 22.34 6.66
C ASN A 173 -12.50 21.62 6.95
N HIS A 174 -13.62 22.16 6.45
CA HIS A 174 -14.95 21.54 6.60
C HIS A 174 -15.00 20.12 6.02
N GLN A 175 -14.28 19.86 4.92
CA GLN A 175 -14.15 18.53 4.32
C GLN A 175 -13.42 17.54 5.25
N TYR A 176 -12.52 18.02 6.11
CA TYR A 176 -11.87 17.20 7.13
C TYR A 176 -12.85 16.80 8.23
N GLU A 177 -13.76 17.69 8.63
CA GLU A 177 -14.79 17.34 9.60
C GLU A 177 -15.76 16.29 9.05
N GLU A 178 -16.15 16.40 7.77
CA GLU A 178 -17.02 15.41 7.11
C GLU A 178 -16.35 14.05 6.93
N TYR A 179 -15.08 14.01 6.50
CA TYR A 179 -14.31 12.76 6.42
C TYR A 179 -14.12 12.13 7.81
N VAL A 180 -13.75 12.91 8.83
CA VAL A 180 -13.62 12.40 10.21
C VAL A 180 -14.97 11.92 10.76
N LYS A 181 -16.10 12.49 10.32
CA LYS A 181 -17.45 12.02 10.64
C LYS A 181 -17.81 10.73 9.89
N SER A 182 -17.34 10.54 8.65
CA SER A 182 -17.59 9.32 7.87
C SER A 182 -16.73 8.12 8.30
N LEU A 183 -15.61 8.37 9.00
CA LEU A 183 -14.75 7.32 9.53
C LEU A 183 -15.43 6.51 10.65
N SER A 184 -15.22 5.20 10.62
CA SER A 184 -15.54 4.31 11.75
C SER A 184 -14.88 4.79 13.06
N ILE A 185 -15.54 4.56 14.20
CA ILE A 185 -15.07 4.97 15.54
C ILE A 185 -13.63 4.53 15.82
N LYS A 186 -13.22 3.35 15.35
CA LYS A 186 -11.83 2.86 15.47
C LYS A 186 -10.82 3.70 14.68
N ARG A 187 -11.16 4.12 13.46
CA ARG A 187 -10.29 4.97 12.63
C ARG A 187 -10.27 6.41 13.16
N LYS A 188 -11.42 6.94 13.57
CA LYS A 188 -11.57 8.26 14.19
C LYS A 188 -10.74 8.41 15.48
N THR A 189 -10.85 7.46 16.40
CA THR A 189 -10.07 7.45 17.67
C THR A 189 -8.57 7.31 17.41
N LYS A 190 -8.17 6.51 16.41
CA LYS A 190 -6.78 6.39 15.96
C LYS A 190 -6.22 7.72 15.47
N LEU A 191 -7.00 8.43 14.65
CA LEU A 191 -6.63 9.68 13.99
C LEU A 191 -6.54 10.84 15.01
N ILE A 192 -7.50 10.93 15.93
CA ILE A 192 -7.48 11.91 17.04
C ILE A 192 -6.30 11.65 17.99
N ALA A 193 -6.07 10.40 18.40
CA ALA A 193 -4.98 10.07 19.31
C ALA A 193 -3.60 10.34 18.68
N TYR A 194 -3.45 10.12 17.37
CA TYR A 194 -2.26 10.48 16.60
C TYR A 194 -2.02 12.00 16.56
N ASN A 195 -3.08 12.80 16.38
CA ASN A 195 -3.00 14.25 16.26
C ASN A 195 -2.81 14.98 17.60
N SER A 196 -3.49 14.55 18.67
CA SER A 196 -3.40 15.20 19.98
C SER A 196 -2.16 14.79 20.76
N PHE A 197 -1.68 13.55 20.58
CA PHE A 197 -0.54 13.03 21.34
C PHE A 197 0.40 12.17 20.49
N PRO A 198 1.07 12.74 19.46
CA PRO A 198 1.84 11.98 18.47
C PRO A 198 2.96 11.13 19.07
N LYS A 199 3.62 11.61 20.15
CA LYS A 199 4.69 10.87 20.84
C LYS A 199 4.17 9.66 21.63
N SER A 200 3.08 9.82 22.39
CA SER A 200 2.51 8.72 23.19
C SER A 200 1.73 7.75 22.32
N TYR A 201 1.06 8.21 21.27
CA TYR A 201 0.42 7.34 20.28
C TYR A 201 1.44 6.48 19.53
N GLY A 202 2.56 7.06 19.08
CA GLY A 202 3.66 6.31 18.49
C GLY A 202 4.25 5.26 19.45
N MET A 203 4.31 5.56 20.74
CA MET A 203 4.73 4.61 21.79
C MET A 203 3.69 3.51 22.04
N LEU A 204 2.40 3.85 22.09
CA LEU A 204 1.29 2.90 22.24
C LEU A 204 1.15 1.98 21.03
N ALA A 205 1.38 2.47 19.81
CA ALA A 205 1.42 1.64 18.60
C ALA A 205 2.59 0.64 18.65
N LYS A 206 3.77 1.07 19.13
CA LYS A 206 4.92 0.19 19.36
C LYS A 206 4.64 -0.83 20.48
N MET A 207 4.03 -0.41 21.58
CA MET A 207 3.64 -1.28 22.69
C MET A 207 2.53 -2.27 22.30
N LYS A 208 1.55 -1.86 21.48
CA LYS A 208 0.53 -2.76 20.95
C LYS A 208 1.15 -3.85 20.08
N ASN A 209 2.10 -3.47 19.21
CA ASN A 209 2.85 -4.45 18.41
C ASN A 209 3.71 -5.36 19.29
N TYR A 210 4.30 -4.83 20.37
CA TYR A 210 5.06 -5.60 21.35
C TYR A 210 4.19 -6.58 22.15
N LEU A 211 3.01 -6.16 22.62
CA LEU A 211 2.06 -6.99 23.38
C LEU A 211 1.34 -8.03 22.50
N LEU A 212 1.04 -7.69 21.25
CA LEU A 212 0.55 -8.66 20.25
C LEU A 212 1.60 -9.73 19.98
N ASN A 213 2.88 -9.37 19.94
CA ASN A 213 3.97 -10.34 19.82
C ASN A 213 4.04 -11.23 21.07
N ILE A 214 3.92 -10.70 22.29
CA ILE A 214 3.95 -11.51 23.52
C ILE A 214 2.77 -12.50 23.60
N LYS A 215 1.57 -12.12 23.18
CA LYS A 215 0.40 -13.02 23.15
C LYS A 215 0.46 -14.13 22.09
N LEU A 216 1.40 -14.06 21.15
CA LEU A 216 1.65 -15.12 20.15
C LEU A 216 2.71 -16.13 20.62
N PHE A 217 3.37 -15.89 21.76
CA PHE A 217 4.39 -16.74 22.36
C PHE A 217 3.98 -17.35 23.72
N ASN A 218 2.70 -17.24 24.10
CA ASN A 218 2.07 -17.98 25.20
C ASN A 218 0.86 -18.76 24.68
#